data_AF-A0A1F8VP77-F1
#
_entry.id   AF-A0A1F8VP77-F1
#
_cell.length_a   1.000
_cell.length_b   1.000
_cell.length_c   1.000
_cell.angle_alpha   90.00
_cell.angle_beta   90.00
_cell.angle_gamma   90.00
#
_symmetry.space_group_name_H-M   'P 1'
#
loop_
_entity.id
_entity.type
_entity.pdbx_description
1 polymer ?
#
loop_
_entity_poly.entity_id
_entity_poly.type
_entity_poly.pdbx_seq_one_letter_code
_entity_poly.pdbx_strand_id
1 'polypeptide(L)'
;MEAIARADNRVVADAELLVEAHAFAAKFVQGPTRAHAAHKALLRAWANGGVQAADEVMFNIAMPLFETEDVKDGLASAVKALTAGTARPVLEFKGR
;
A
#
# COMPACT_ATOMS: atom_id res chain seq x y z
N MET A 1 -8.80 13.92 -31.20
CA MET A 1 -8.50 14.04 -29.76
C MET A 1 -8.38 12.63 -29.23
N GLU A 2 -7.18 12.06 -29.33
CA GLU A 2 -6.90 10.67 -29.01
C GLU A 2 -6.80 10.57 -27.49
N ALA A 3 -7.77 9.91 -26.88
CA ALA A 3 -7.73 9.61 -25.46
C ALA A 3 -6.54 8.67 -25.22
N ILE A 4 -5.52 9.14 -24.51
CA ILE A 4 -4.37 8.34 -24.11
C ILE A 4 -4.90 7.14 -23.31
N ALA A 5 -4.88 5.97 -23.93
CA ALA A 5 -5.06 4.70 -23.27
C ALA A 5 -3.90 4.51 -22.29
N ARG A 6 -4.07 4.95 -21.04
CA ARG A 6 -3.11 4.69 -19.96
C ARG A 6 -3.36 3.31 -19.36
N ALA A 7 -3.42 2.29 -20.20
CA ALA A 7 -3.62 0.91 -19.78
C ALA A 7 -2.34 0.34 -19.12
N ASP A 8 -1.18 0.79 -19.58
CA ASP A 8 0.11 0.24 -19.19
C ASP A 8 0.93 1.21 -18.34
N ASN A 9 1.42 0.71 -17.21
CA ASN A 9 2.24 1.48 -16.29
C ASN A 9 3.69 1.65 -16.80
N ARG A 10 4.20 0.68 -17.58
CA ARG A 10 5.54 0.65 -18.18
C ARG A 10 5.55 -0.33 -19.36
N VAL A 11 6.21 0.05 -20.46
CA VAL A 11 6.43 -0.80 -21.63
C VAL A 11 7.91 -1.19 -21.66
N VAL A 12 8.20 -2.47 -21.89
CA VAL A 12 9.56 -3.05 -21.95
C VAL A 12 9.66 -4.00 -23.14
N ALA A 13 10.87 -4.38 -23.54
CA ALA A 13 11.04 -5.41 -24.54
C ALA A 13 10.50 -6.76 -24.03
N ASP A 14 9.97 -7.59 -24.93
CA ASP A 14 9.36 -8.89 -24.57
C ASP A 14 10.32 -9.77 -23.76
N ALA A 15 11.59 -9.83 -24.17
CA ALA A 15 12.65 -10.59 -23.49
C ALA A 15 12.96 -10.08 -22.06
N GLU A 16 12.63 -8.84 -21.74
CA GLU A 16 12.90 -8.22 -20.43
C GLU A 16 11.70 -8.28 -19.49
N LEU A 17 10.49 -8.57 -20.01
CA LEU A 17 9.23 -8.48 -19.29
C LEU A 17 9.25 -9.25 -17.97
N LEU A 18 9.73 -10.49 -17.99
CA LEU A 18 9.74 -11.35 -16.80
C LEU A 18 10.70 -10.81 -15.73
N VAL A 19 11.91 -10.39 -16.13
CA VAL A 19 12.92 -9.87 -15.20
C VAL A 19 12.44 -8.58 -14.55
N GLU A 20 11.87 -7.67 -15.35
CA GLU A 20 11.32 -6.41 -14.87
C GLU A 20 10.10 -6.60 -13.98
N ALA A 21 9.22 -7.55 -14.31
CA ALA A 21 8.07 -7.89 -13.47
C ALA A 21 8.50 -8.48 -12.10
N HIS A 22 9.50 -9.36 -12.07
CA HIS A 22 10.05 -9.90 -10.83
C HIS A 22 10.76 -8.83 -10.00
N ALA A 23 11.57 -7.98 -10.63
CA ALA A 23 12.23 -6.86 -9.97
C ALA A 23 11.21 -5.87 -9.37
N PHE A 24 10.07 -5.67 -10.06
CA PHE A 24 8.97 -4.87 -9.54
C PHE A 24 8.29 -5.55 -8.35
N ALA A 25 7.93 -6.84 -8.46
CA ALA A 25 7.30 -7.60 -7.38
C ALA A 25 8.17 -7.66 -6.12
N ALA A 26 9.49 -7.79 -6.29
CA ALA A 26 10.46 -7.83 -5.18
C ALA A 26 10.38 -6.58 -4.28
N LYS A 27 9.99 -5.41 -4.82
CA LYS A 27 9.82 -4.17 -4.05
C LYS A 27 8.69 -4.24 -3.03
N PHE A 28 7.75 -5.17 -3.19
CA PHE A 28 6.60 -5.32 -2.30
C PHE A 28 6.76 -6.46 -1.29
N VAL A 29 7.77 -7.32 -1.45
CA VAL A 29 7.98 -8.49 -0.59
C VAL A 29 8.20 -8.08 0.87
N GLN A 30 8.94 -6.99 1.10
CA GLN A 30 9.19 -6.44 2.44
C GLN A 30 8.29 -5.24 2.77
N GLY A 31 7.20 -5.07 2.02
CA GLY A 31 6.26 -3.97 2.20
C GLY A 31 5.16 -4.28 3.23
N PRO A 32 4.32 -3.29 3.56
CA PRO A 32 3.19 -3.44 4.47
C PRO A 32 2.05 -4.25 3.82
N THR A 33 2.24 -5.57 3.69
CA THR A 33 1.36 -6.47 2.91
C THR A 33 -0.11 -6.34 3.31
N ARG A 34 -0.43 -6.30 4.61
CA ARG A 34 -1.80 -6.11 5.10
C ARG A 34 -2.38 -4.73 4.77
N ALA A 35 -1.58 -3.67 4.90
CA ALA A 35 -2.04 -2.33 4.53
C ALA A 35 -2.30 -2.24 3.01
N HIS A 36 -1.46 -2.85 2.17
CA HIS A 36 -1.70 -2.92 0.73
C HIS A 36 -3.00 -3.68 0.40
N ALA A 37 -3.30 -4.77 1.11
CA ALA A 37 -4.55 -5.49 0.95
C ALA A 37 -5.76 -4.61 1.31
N ALA A 38 -5.70 -3.87 2.42
CA ALA A 38 -6.73 -2.92 2.83
C ALA A 38 -6.95 -1.81 1.79
N HIS A 39 -5.89 -1.20 1.27
CA HIS A 39 -6.00 -0.19 0.21
C HIS A 39 -6.65 -0.77 -1.05
N LYS A 40 -6.26 -1.97 -1.49
CA LYS A 40 -6.88 -2.63 -2.65
C LYS A 40 -8.36 -2.93 -2.41
N ALA A 41 -8.75 -3.27 -1.19
CA ALA A 41 -10.16 -3.47 -0.85
C ALA A 41 -10.96 -2.17 -0.91
N LEU A 42 -10.42 -1.06 -0.38
CA LEU A 42 -11.04 0.27 -0.48
C LEU A 42 -11.17 0.75 -1.94
N LEU A 43 -10.12 0.56 -2.74
CA LEU A 43 -10.16 0.89 -4.18
C LEU A 43 -11.20 0.06 -4.94
N ARG A 44 -11.42 -1.20 -4.56
CA ARG A 44 -12.48 -2.03 -5.15
C ARG A 44 -13.88 -1.56 -4.75
N ALA A 45 -14.08 -1.21 -3.48
CA ALA A 45 -15.35 -0.61 -3.05
C ALA A 45 -15.63 0.69 -3.81
N TRP A 46 -14.62 1.55 -3.93
CA TRP A 46 -14.69 2.77 -4.72
C TRP A 46 -14.99 2.51 -6.19
N ALA A 47 -14.32 1.55 -6.83
CA ALA A 47 -14.53 1.25 -8.25
C ALA A 47 -15.98 0.79 -8.55
N ASN A 48 -16.66 0.17 -7.58
CA ASN A 48 -18.00 -0.35 -7.74
C ASN A 48 -19.12 0.63 -7.36
N GLY A 49 -18.84 1.59 -6.47
CA GLY A 49 -19.88 2.47 -5.91
C GLY A 49 -19.44 3.89 -5.58
N GLY A 50 -18.27 4.31 -6.07
CA GLY A 50 -17.71 5.64 -5.83
C GLY A 50 -17.26 5.86 -4.39
N VAL A 51 -17.06 7.13 -4.03
CA VAL A 51 -16.52 7.53 -2.73
C VAL A 51 -17.42 7.06 -1.58
N GLN A 52 -18.74 7.21 -1.72
CA GLN A 52 -19.69 6.82 -0.68
C GLN A 52 -19.55 5.33 -0.31
N ALA A 53 -19.47 4.43 -1.29
CA ALA A 53 -19.31 3.00 -1.02
C ALA A 53 -17.98 2.67 -0.33
N ALA A 54 -16.91 3.42 -0.63
CA ALA A 54 -15.63 3.27 0.06
C ALA A 54 -15.70 3.78 1.50
N ASP A 55 -16.35 4.91 1.74
CA ASP A 55 -16.52 5.50 3.08
C ASP A 55 -17.33 4.57 4.00
N GLU A 56 -18.39 3.94 3.48
CA GLU A 56 -19.24 2.99 4.22
C GLU A 56 -18.45 1.79 4.78
N VAL A 57 -17.42 1.33 4.07
CA VAL A 57 -16.59 0.18 4.48
C VAL A 57 -15.25 0.58 5.10
N MET A 58 -14.90 1.87 5.09
CA MET A 58 -13.56 2.36 5.42
C MET A 58 -13.07 1.87 6.78
N PHE A 59 -13.86 2.08 7.83
CA PHE A 59 -13.46 1.68 9.18
C PHE A 59 -13.42 0.16 9.35
N ASN A 60 -14.36 -0.58 8.74
CA ASN A 60 -14.36 -2.04 8.81
C ASN A 60 -13.09 -2.64 8.20
N ILE A 61 -12.56 -2.02 7.13
CA ILE A 61 -11.34 -2.46 6.46
C ILE A 61 -10.07 -1.96 7.17
N ALA A 62 -10.04 -0.70 7.60
CA ALA A 62 -8.83 -0.06 8.11
C ALA A 62 -8.59 -0.33 9.59
N MET A 63 -9.63 -0.39 10.43
CA MET A 63 -9.46 -0.56 11.88
C MET A 63 -8.73 -1.85 12.28
N PRO A 64 -8.95 -3.02 11.63
CA PRO A 64 -8.19 -4.22 11.94
C PRO A 64 -6.67 -4.08 11.77
N LEU A 65 -6.19 -3.13 10.94
CA LEU A 65 -4.75 -2.89 10.79
C LEU A 65 -4.11 -2.42 12.09
N PHE A 66 -4.84 -1.71 12.95
CA PHE A 66 -4.31 -1.22 14.22
C PHE A 66 -3.93 -2.34 15.19
N GLU A 67 -4.44 -3.56 14.96
CA GLU A 67 -4.06 -4.73 15.75
C GLU A 67 -2.76 -5.41 15.27
N THR A 68 -2.27 -5.05 14.09
CA THR A 68 -1.04 -5.61 13.52
C THR A 68 0.21 -5.11 14.24
N GLU A 69 1.26 -5.94 14.24
CA GLU A 69 2.57 -5.53 14.76
C GLU A 69 3.12 -4.33 13.98
N ASP A 70 2.90 -4.28 12.65
CA ASP A 70 3.37 -3.19 11.79
C ASP A 70 2.82 -1.81 12.20
N VAL A 71 1.52 -1.71 12.53
CA VAL A 71 0.94 -0.44 12.99
C VAL A 71 1.39 -0.11 14.41
N LYS A 72 1.48 -1.10 15.30
CA LYS A 72 1.95 -0.92 16.68
C LYS A 72 3.39 -0.39 16.71
N ASP A 73 4.29 -1.02 15.95
CA ASP A 73 5.68 -0.61 15.81
C ASP A 73 5.80 0.75 15.10
N GLY A 74 4.99 0.96 14.05
CA GLY A 74 4.89 2.23 13.33
C GLY A 74 4.49 3.42 14.20
N LEU A 75 3.48 3.25 15.03
CA LEU A 75 3.01 4.28 15.96
C LEU A 75 4.03 4.54 17.08
N ALA A 76 4.61 3.48 17.67
CA ALA A 76 5.66 3.63 18.68
C ALA A 76 6.87 4.39 18.12
N SER A 77 7.32 4.04 16.92
CA SER A 77 8.40 4.74 16.22
C SER A 77 8.03 6.20 15.91
N ALA A 78 6.79 6.46 15.51
CA ALA A 78 6.31 7.81 15.21
C ALA A 78 6.34 8.71 16.45
N VAL A 79 5.80 8.22 17.58
CA VAL A 79 5.77 8.94 18.85
C VAL A 79 7.19 9.23 19.32
N LYS A 80 8.08 8.22 19.32
CA LYS A 80 9.48 8.39 19.71
C LYS A 80 10.19 9.48 18.89
N ALA A 81 10.04 9.43 17.56
CA ALA A 81 10.66 10.41 16.67
C ALA A 81 10.13 11.83 16.91
N LEU A 82 8.80 11.97 17.08
CA LEU A 82 8.14 13.23 17.39
C LEU A 82 8.64 13.83 18.70
N THR A 83 8.69 13.04 19.78
CA THR A 83 9.17 13.49 21.09
C THR A 83 10.64 13.91 21.06
N ALA A 84 11.46 13.23 20.26
CA ALA A 84 12.88 13.55 20.12
C ALA A 84 13.15 14.71 19.13
N GLY A 85 12.15 15.19 18.40
CA GLY A 85 12.35 16.19 17.33
C GLY A 85 13.19 15.66 16.16
N THR A 86 13.12 14.36 15.89
CA THR A 86 13.93 13.68 14.87
C THR A 86 13.06 13.15 13.73
N ALA A 87 13.69 12.86 12.58
CA ALA A 87 13.00 12.20 11.47
C ALA A 87 12.56 10.78 11.86
N ARG A 88 11.41 10.34 11.36
CA ARG A 88 10.94 8.96 11.57
C ARG A 88 11.89 8.00 10.85
N PRO A 89 12.43 6.97 11.52
CA PRO A 89 13.23 5.96 10.86
C PRO A 89 12.39 5.12 9.89
N VAL A 90 13.06 4.53 8.90
CA VAL A 90 12.46 3.49 8.06
C VAL A 90 12.29 2.23 8.92
N LEU A 91 11.11 1.62 8.85
CA LEU A 91 10.82 0.36 9.54
C LEU A 91 10.74 -0.77 8.52
N GLU A 92 11.23 -1.94 8.92
CA GLU A 92 10.96 -3.18 8.22
C GLU A 92 9.54 -3.65 8.55
N PHE A 93 8.76 -4.00 7.52
CA PHE A 93 7.41 -4.52 7.70
C PHE A 93 7.45 -6.04 7.87
N LYS A 94 6.68 -6.53 8.84
CA LYS A 94 6.49 -7.96 9.10
C LYS A 94 5.39 -8.54 8.21
N GLY A 95 4.52 -7.69 7.66
CA GLY A 95 3.49 -8.08 6.69
C GLY A 95 2.36 -8.93 7.26
N ARG A 96 2.23 -9.01 8.60
CA ARG A 96 1.33 -9.92 9.32
C ARG A 96 0.70 -9.27 10.55
#